data_AF-A0A5C7W5D3-F1
#
_entry.id   AF-A0A5C7W5D3-F1
#
_cell.length_a   1.000
_cell.length_b   1.000
_cell.length_c   1.000
_cell.angle_alpha   90.00
_cell.angle_beta   90.00
_cell.angle_gamma   90.00
#
_symmetry.space_group_name_H-M   'P 1'
#
loop_
_entity.id
_entity.type
_entity.pdbx_description
1 polymer ?
#
loop_
_entity_poly.entity_id
_entity_poly.type
_entity_poly.pdbx_seq_one_letter_code
_entity_poly.pdbx_strand_id
1 'polypeptide(L)'
;MLRPLFCLLLCLACTIAQAGVYTYIDADGNRVFTDQPPSGQAERIELAPSNAMQPQQPPPPAVPYDPAARVDQAYAILRILVPEPDATIRDPAGSLIVTITSEPGLHSGHRFRLIMDGQPVGEPGTSPVFPLQNIDRGTHQLSAEVIDSQGRIVERTPAQPFHMKRITLAEKRRTNPCQKEDWGVRLECPLKDKPKDPPKDIPLVPFI
;
A
#
# COMPACT_ATOMS: atom_id res chain seq x y z
N MET A 1 24.64 -58.25 20.72
CA MET A 1 24.23 -56.91 21.20
C MET A 1 25.13 -55.75 20.73
N LEU A 2 26.22 -55.99 19.98
CA LEU A 2 27.17 -54.95 19.57
C LEU A 2 26.80 -54.19 18.27
N ARG A 3 25.95 -54.80 17.42
CA ARG A 3 25.45 -54.21 16.16
C ARG A 3 24.54 -52.98 16.29
N PRO A 4 23.56 -52.90 17.24
CA PRO A 4 22.73 -51.71 17.36
C PRO A 4 23.50 -50.50 17.91
N LEU A 5 24.54 -50.74 18.72
CA LEU A 5 25.39 -49.68 19.29
C LEU A 5 26.29 -49.05 18.21
N PHE A 6 26.81 -49.85 17.29
CA PHE A 6 27.62 -49.36 16.17
C PHE A 6 26.81 -48.51 15.18
N CYS A 7 25.56 -48.89 14.89
CA CYS A 7 24.66 -48.08 14.06
C CYS A 7 24.29 -46.75 14.73
N LEU A 8 24.07 -46.74 16.05
CA LEU A 8 23.77 -45.52 16.79
C LEU A 8 24.97 -44.54 16.82
N LEU A 9 26.19 -45.07 16.94
CA LEU A 9 27.43 -44.29 16.89
C LEU A 9 27.70 -43.71 15.48
N LEU A 10 27.36 -44.45 14.43
CA LEU A 10 27.51 -43.97 13.04
C LEU A 10 26.52 -42.84 12.71
N CYS A 11 25.29 -42.91 13.24
CA CYS A 11 24.29 -41.85 13.03
C CYS A 11 24.63 -40.54 13.76
N LEU A 12 25.32 -40.61 14.89
CA LEU A 12 25.70 -39.41 15.66
C LEU A 12 26.88 -38.64 15.04
N ALA A 13 27.66 -39.26 14.15
CA ALA A 13 28.79 -38.62 13.48
C ALA A 13 28.40 -37.76 12.27
N CYS A 14 27.16 -37.85 11.78
CA CYS A 14 26.72 -37.17 10.55
C CYS A 14 26.14 -35.75 10.76
N THR A 15 26.13 -35.22 11.97
CA THR A 15 25.32 -34.01 12.28
C THR A 15 26.13 -32.75 12.50
N ILE A 16 27.09 -32.38 11.65
CA ILE A 16 27.59 -30.99 11.62
C ILE A 16 28.05 -30.58 10.21
N ALA A 17 27.10 -30.41 9.28
CA ALA A 17 27.34 -29.64 8.05
C ALA A 17 26.88 -28.20 8.29
N GLN A 18 27.79 -27.32 8.70
CA GLN A 18 27.51 -25.88 8.70
C GLN A 18 27.83 -25.30 7.33
N ALA A 19 26.79 -24.93 6.57
CA ALA A 19 26.93 -24.16 5.34
C ALA A 19 27.33 -22.72 5.70
N GLY A 20 28.54 -22.32 5.30
CA GLY A 20 29.02 -20.94 5.42
C GLY A 20 29.63 -20.52 4.10
N VAL A 21 29.34 -19.29 3.66
CA VAL A 21 29.91 -18.73 2.43
C VAL A 21 31.15 -17.92 2.82
N TYR A 22 32.27 -18.21 2.17
CA TYR A 22 33.56 -17.56 2.43
C TYR A 22 34.00 -16.77 1.19
N THR A 23 34.72 -15.67 1.40
CA THR A 23 35.34 -14.90 0.32
C THR A 23 36.85 -14.77 0.52
N TYR A 24 37.59 -14.73 -0.58
CA TYR A 24 39.01 -14.37 -0.60
C TYR A 24 39.38 -13.68 -1.92
N ILE A 25 40.54 -13.05 -1.96
CA ILE A 25 41.11 -12.46 -3.17
C ILE A 25 42.15 -13.44 -3.73
N ASP A 26 42.01 -13.84 -4.99
CA ASP A 26 42.96 -14.73 -5.66
C ASP A 26 44.25 -14.00 -6.07
N ALA A 27 45.24 -14.75 -6.56
CA ALA A 27 46.54 -14.21 -6.95
C ALA A 27 46.46 -13.20 -8.14
N ASP A 28 45.35 -13.22 -8.88
CA ASP A 28 45.07 -12.33 -10.01
C ASP A 28 44.27 -11.08 -9.58
N GLY A 29 43.97 -10.94 -8.28
CA GLY A 29 43.29 -9.79 -7.70
C GLY A 29 41.75 -9.88 -7.77
N ASN A 30 41.18 -11.02 -8.15
CA ASN A 30 39.74 -11.19 -8.26
C ASN A 30 39.13 -11.71 -6.95
N ARG A 31 37.93 -11.22 -6.63
CA ARG A 31 37.17 -11.67 -5.46
C ARG A 31 36.40 -12.94 -5.79
N VAL A 32 36.75 -14.04 -5.12
CA VAL A 32 36.12 -15.34 -5.30
C VAL A 32 35.25 -15.67 -4.08
N PHE A 33 34.09 -16.29 -4.32
CA PHE A 33 33.17 -16.79 -3.28
C PHE A 33 33.14 -18.32 -3.33
N THR A 34 33.27 -18.97 -2.18
CA THR A 34 33.34 -20.43 -2.07
C THR A 34 32.60 -20.94 -0.84
N ASP A 35 31.98 -22.12 -0.98
CA ASP A 35 31.30 -22.83 0.11
C ASP A 35 32.27 -23.67 0.97
N GLN A 36 33.53 -23.82 0.54
CA GLN A 36 34.59 -24.51 1.27
C GLN A 36 35.78 -23.56 1.51
N PRO A 37 36.25 -23.39 2.76
CA PRO A 37 37.35 -22.48 3.05
C PRO A 37 38.69 -23.07 2.59
N PRO A 38 39.45 -22.42 1.68
CA PRO A 38 40.83 -22.80 1.42
C PRO A 38 41.70 -22.45 2.63
N SER A 39 42.71 -23.28 2.88
CA SER A 39 43.58 -23.20 4.06
C SER A 39 44.25 -21.82 4.18
N GLY A 40 43.80 -21.03 5.17
CA GLY A 40 44.62 -20.02 5.84
C GLY A 40 44.07 -18.58 5.82
N GLN A 41 43.25 -18.17 4.85
CA GLN A 41 42.84 -16.76 4.72
C GLN A 41 41.44 -16.58 4.12
N ALA A 42 40.44 -17.24 4.69
CA ALA A 42 39.05 -17.12 4.28
C ALA A 42 38.26 -16.31 5.31
N GLU A 43 37.69 -15.17 4.92
CA GLU A 43 36.82 -14.37 5.77
C GLU A 43 35.36 -14.84 5.63
N ARG A 44 34.70 -15.12 6.75
CA ARG A 44 33.31 -15.61 6.78
C ARG A 44 32.36 -14.45 6.59
N ILE A 45 31.50 -14.52 5.56
CA ILE A 45 30.48 -13.50 5.33
C ILE A 45 29.18 -13.92 6.02
N GLU A 46 28.65 -13.06 6.88
CA GLU A 46 27.25 -13.16 7.31
C GLU A 46 26.36 -12.53 6.25
N LEU A 47 25.52 -13.36 5.62
CA LEU A 47 24.56 -12.89 4.62
C LEU A 47 23.49 -12.05 5.32
N ALA A 48 23.23 -10.86 4.79
CA ALA A 48 22.08 -10.06 5.22
C ALA A 48 20.78 -10.86 5.01
N PRO A 49 19.78 -10.72 5.89
CA PRO A 49 18.51 -11.39 5.73
C PRO A 49 17.89 -11.01 4.38
N SER A 50 17.35 -12.01 3.69
CA SER A 50 16.72 -11.79 2.39
C SER A 50 15.52 -10.85 2.53
N ASN A 51 15.32 -10.01 1.52
CA ASN A 51 14.12 -9.17 1.41
C ASN A 51 12.90 -10.07 1.15
N ALA A 52 12.35 -10.62 2.22
CA ALA A 52 11.09 -11.36 2.20
C ALA A 52 9.93 -10.36 2.27
N MET A 53 9.06 -10.38 1.27
CA MET A 53 7.78 -9.68 1.33
C MET A 53 6.93 -10.37 2.40
N GLN A 54 6.35 -9.61 3.32
CA GLN A 54 5.42 -10.17 4.31
C GLN A 54 4.21 -10.78 3.58
N PRO A 55 3.80 -12.01 3.92
CA PRO A 55 2.58 -12.58 3.38
C PRO A 55 1.41 -11.64 3.70
N GLN A 56 0.66 -11.27 2.68
CA GLN A 56 -0.56 -10.50 2.84
C GLN A 56 -1.50 -11.29 3.74
N GLN A 57 -1.89 -10.69 4.87
CA GLN A 57 -2.74 -11.36 5.85
C GLN A 57 -4.04 -11.78 5.13
N PRO A 58 -4.46 -13.05 5.23
CA PRO A 58 -5.73 -13.46 4.67
C PRO A 58 -6.83 -12.57 5.24
N PRO A 59 -7.85 -12.20 4.45
CA PRO A 59 -9.00 -11.49 4.98
C PRO A 59 -9.54 -12.26 6.19
N PRO A 60 -10.00 -11.55 7.25
CA PRO A 60 -10.58 -12.21 8.41
C PRO A 60 -11.68 -13.19 7.94
N PRO A 61 -11.85 -14.33 8.64
CA PRO A 61 -12.91 -15.26 8.32
C PRO A 61 -14.23 -14.50 8.21
N ALA A 62 -14.99 -14.77 7.15
CA ALA A 62 -16.35 -14.25 7.05
C ALA A 62 -17.07 -14.58 8.36
N VAL A 63 -17.51 -13.55 9.08
CA VAL A 63 -18.36 -13.73 10.25
C VAL A 63 -19.53 -14.61 9.81
N PRO A 64 -19.85 -15.70 10.53
CA PRO A 64 -20.96 -16.55 10.19
C PRO A 64 -22.22 -15.70 10.09
N TYR A 65 -22.76 -15.55 8.88
CA TYR A 65 -24.11 -15.06 8.68
C TYR A 65 -25.02 -16.12 9.27
N ASP A 66 -25.59 -15.85 10.43
CA ASP A 66 -26.60 -16.71 11.06
C ASP A 66 -27.95 -16.47 10.36
N PRO A 67 -28.45 -17.41 9.54
CA PRO A 67 -29.71 -17.24 8.84
C PRO A 67 -30.93 -17.43 9.76
N ALA A 68 -30.74 -17.82 11.03
CA ALA A 68 -31.82 -18.13 11.96
C ALA A 68 -32.37 -16.91 12.72
N ALA A 69 -31.68 -15.76 12.68
CA ALA A 69 -32.25 -14.49 13.11
C ALA A 69 -32.78 -13.76 11.87
N ARG A 70 -33.97 -14.15 11.40
CA ARG A 70 -34.67 -13.36 10.38
C ARG A 70 -35.03 -12.03 11.01
N VAL A 71 -34.14 -11.05 10.81
CA VAL A 71 -34.32 -9.66 11.21
C VAL A 71 -35.51 -9.16 10.41
N ASP A 72 -36.57 -8.72 11.08
CA ASP A 72 -37.75 -8.08 10.45
C ASP A 72 -37.41 -6.75 9.71
N GLN A 73 -36.11 -6.44 9.54
CA GLN A 73 -35.56 -5.18 9.04
C GLN A 73 -34.30 -5.40 8.18
N ALA A 74 -34.35 -6.39 7.28
CA ALA A 74 -33.31 -6.59 6.27
C ALA A 74 -33.35 -5.50 5.18
N TYR A 75 -32.20 -5.23 4.55
CA TYR A 75 -32.11 -4.33 3.41
C TYR A 75 -32.05 -5.15 2.13
N ALA A 76 -33.02 -4.96 1.23
CA ALA A 76 -33.01 -5.64 -0.06
C ALA A 76 -31.93 -5.08 -0.98
N ILE A 77 -31.63 -3.79 -0.86
CA ILE A 77 -30.56 -3.11 -1.59
C ILE A 77 -29.70 -2.34 -0.61
N LEU A 78 -28.39 -2.49 -0.75
CA LEU A 78 -27.38 -1.59 -0.21
C LEU A 78 -26.27 -1.48 -1.27
N ARG A 79 -25.96 -0.25 -1.71
CA ARG A 79 -24.91 -0.02 -2.72
C ARG A 79 -24.25 1.33 -2.56
N ILE A 80 -23.00 1.41 -2.99
CA ILE A 80 -22.29 2.68 -3.16
C ILE A 80 -22.65 3.21 -4.56
N LEU A 81 -23.22 4.41 -4.63
CA LEU A 81 -23.56 5.10 -5.88
C LEU A 81 -22.38 5.92 -6.42
N VAL A 82 -21.68 6.60 -5.52
CA VAL A 82 -20.52 7.43 -5.86
C VAL A 82 -19.41 7.06 -4.88
N PRO A 83 -18.18 6.78 -5.35
CA PRO A 83 -17.80 6.65 -6.75
C PRO A 83 -18.43 5.41 -7.43
N GLU A 84 -18.43 5.38 -8.75
CA GLU A 84 -18.73 4.15 -9.52
C GLU A 84 -17.59 3.13 -9.35
N PRO A 85 -17.83 1.82 -9.60
CA PRO A 85 -16.77 0.81 -9.60
C PRO A 85 -15.62 1.19 -10.54
N ASP A 86 -14.38 1.03 -10.07
CA ASP A 86 -13.15 1.33 -10.80
C ASP A 86 -13.01 2.80 -11.25
N ALA A 87 -13.80 3.72 -10.66
CA ALA A 87 -13.71 5.13 -11.02
C ALA A 87 -12.34 5.73 -10.65
N THR A 88 -11.82 6.58 -11.54
CA THR A 88 -10.60 7.35 -11.30
C THR A 88 -10.94 8.75 -10.83
N ILE A 89 -10.57 9.06 -9.59
CA ILE A 89 -10.77 10.37 -8.97
C ILE A 89 -9.45 11.15 -9.05
N ARG A 90 -9.49 12.35 -9.62
CA ARG A 90 -8.34 13.25 -9.75
C ARG A 90 -8.53 14.46 -8.86
N ASP A 91 -8.02 14.38 -7.63
CA ASP A 91 -8.08 15.48 -6.68
C ASP A 91 -6.71 15.70 -6.03
N PRO A 92 -6.12 16.92 -6.10
CA PRO A 92 -4.81 17.20 -5.50
C PRO A 92 -4.76 17.01 -3.98
N ALA A 93 -5.88 17.22 -3.28
CA ALA A 93 -6.00 17.11 -1.83
C ALA A 93 -6.48 15.71 -1.37
N GLY A 94 -6.79 14.82 -2.31
CA GLY A 94 -7.34 13.49 -2.00
C GLY A 94 -8.77 13.58 -1.46
N SER A 95 -9.57 14.50 -1.98
CA SER A 95 -10.97 14.69 -1.59
C SER A 95 -11.89 13.75 -2.38
N LEU A 96 -12.84 13.13 -1.69
CA LEU A 96 -13.87 12.27 -2.30
C LEU A 96 -15.16 12.35 -1.49
N ILE A 97 -16.30 12.44 -2.18
CA ILE A 97 -17.62 12.28 -1.54
C ILE A 97 -18.13 10.89 -1.90
N VAL A 98 -18.36 10.07 -0.88
CA VAL A 98 -18.96 8.75 -1.06
C VAL A 98 -20.46 8.86 -0.79
N THR A 99 -21.28 8.36 -1.70
CA THR A 99 -22.74 8.35 -1.58
C THR A 99 -23.23 6.92 -1.61
N ILE A 100 -24.04 6.56 -0.62
CA ILE A 100 -24.63 5.23 -0.45
C ILE A 100 -26.13 5.32 -0.75
N THR A 101 -26.75 4.23 -1.16
CA THR A 101 -28.20 4.10 -1.16
C THR A 101 -28.62 2.75 -0.60
N SER A 102 -29.79 2.72 0.01
CA SER A 102 -30.41 1.52 0.55
C SER A 102 -31.90 1.46 0.21
N GLU A 103 -32.43 0.26 0.02
CA GLU A 103 -33.86 0.01 -0.11
C GLU A 103 -34.27 -1.14 0.83
N PRO A 104 -35.20 -0.90 1.77
CA PRO A 104 -35.83 0.38 2.10
C PRO A 104 -34.81 1.43 2.60
N GLY A 105 -35.26 2.67 2.76
CA GLY A 105 -34.45 3.70 3.43
C GLY A 105 -34.00 3.23 4.83
N LEU A 106 -32.99 3.90 5.38
CA LEU A 106 -32.39 3.50 6.65
C LEU A 106 -33.45 3.38 7.76
N HIS A 107 -33.58 2.19 8.33
CA HIS A 107 -34.46 1.90 9.46
C HIS A 107 -34.08 2.73 10.69
N SER A 108 -35.07 3.05 11.52
CA SER A 108 -34.84 3.81 12.75
C SER A 108 -33.87 3.08 13.69
N GLY A 109 -32.89 3.80 14.23
CA GLY A 109 -31.86 3.24 15.11
C GLY A 109 -30.70 2.56 14.39
N HIS A 110 -30.77 2.39 13.06
CA HIS A 110 -29.65 1.91 12.27
C HIS A 110 -28.75 3.08 11.83
N ARG A 111 -27.50 2.76 11.47
CA ARG A 111 -26.50 3.73 10.99
C ARG A 111 -25.74 3.15 9.80
N PHE A 112 -25.38 4.00 8.86
CA PHE A 112 -24.38 3.70 7.84
C PHE A 112 -22.99 3.84 8.45
N ARG A 113 -22.11 2.89 8.14
CA ARG A 113 -20.68 2.93 8.43
C ARG A 113 -19.92 2.71 7.13
N LEU A 114 -19.01 3.62 6.80
CA LEU A 114 -18.16 3.49 5.63
C LEU A 114 -16.84 2.81 6.01
N ILE A 115 -16.40 1.87 5.18
CA ILE A 115 -15.14 1.14 5.34
C ILE A 115 -14.26 1.43 4.12
N MET A 116 -13.01 1.84 4.35
CA MET A 116 -11.98 1.97 3.32
C MET A 116 -10.80 1.07 3.67
N ASP A 117 -10.37 0.23 2.72
CA ASP A 117 -9.24 -0.70 2.87
C ASP A 117 -9.34 -1.58 4.13
N GLY A 118 -10.57 -1.97 4.49
CA GLY A 118 -10.88 -2.78 5.66
C GLY A 118 -10.96 -2.03 6.99
N GLN A 119 -10.75 -0.71 7.00
CA GLN A 119 -10.84 0.12 8.20
C GLN A 119 -12.07 1.05 8.15
N PRO A 120 -12.79 1.25 9.26
CA PRO A 120 -13.87 2.22 9.30
C PRO A 120 -13.33 3.64 9.13
N VAL A 121 -14.00 4.42 8.28
CA VAL A 121 -13.66 5.81 8.01
C VAL A 121 -14.83 6.73 8.39
N GLY A 122 -14.54 7.69 9.27
CA GLY A 122 -15.55 8.56 9.86
C GLY A 122 -16.45 7.84 10.87
N GLU A 123 -17.34 8.61 11.48
CA GLU A 123 -18.29 8.11 12.47
C GLU A 123 -19.54 7.52 11.80
N PRO A 124 -20.12 6.43 12.34
CA PRO A 124 -21.38 5.90 11.84
C PRO A 124 -22.53 6.92 11.99
N GLY A 125 -23.30 7.11 10.91
CA GLY A 125 -24.31 8.16 10.83
C GLY A 125 -25.58 7.73 10.12
N THR A 126 -26.61 8.56 10.19
CA THR A 126 -27.85 8.37 9.42
C THR A 126 -27.74 8.93 7.99
N SER A 127 -26.76 9.80 7.75
CA SER A 127 -26.46 10.35 6.43
C SER A 127 -25.89 9.27 5.51
N PRO A 128 -26.41 9.10 4.29
CA PRO A 128 -25.82 8.23 3.28
C PRO A 128 -24.61 8.87 2.58
N VAL A 129 -24.22 10.08 2.95
CA VAL A 129 -23.13 10.85 2.31
C VAL A 129 -21.96 10.99 3.28
N PHE A 130 -20.77 10.60 2.81
CA PHE A 130 -19.52 10.58 3.56
C PHE A 130 -18.45 11.42 2.84
N PRO A 131 -18.13 12.63 3.33
CA PRO A 131 -17.03 13.40 2.83
C PRO A 131 -15.71 12.86 3.38
N LEU A 132 -14.79 12.55 2.48
CA LEU A 132 -13.45 12.07 2.79
C LEU A 132 -12.42 13.06 2.26
N GLN A 133 -11.33 13.19 3.01
CA GLN A 133 -10.22 14.07 2.67
C GLN A 133 -8.90 13.35 2.93
N ASN A 134 -7.85 13.83 2.28
CA ASN A 134 -6.50 13.30 2.44
C ASN A 134 -6.41 11.78 2.16
N ILE A 135 -7.18 11.27 1.18
CA ILE A 135 -7.03 9.89 0.68
C ILE A 135 -5.75 9.80 -0.16
N ASP A 136 -4.87 8.86 0.18
CA ASP A 136 -3.60 8.69 -0.53
C ASP A 136 -3.79 8.35 -2.01
N ARG A 137 -2.74 8.52 -2.80
CA ARG A 137 -2.78 8.13 -4.22
C ARG A 137 -2.71 6.60 -4.32
N GLY A 138 -3.44 6.02 -5.27
CA GLY A 138 -3.41 4.57 -5.51
C GLY A 138 -4.79 3.99 -5.69
N THR A 139 -4.87 2.66 -5.59
CA THR A 139 -6.13 1.92 -5.61
C THR A 139 -6.58 1.67 -4.18
N HIS A 140 -7.84 1.98 -3.90
CA HIS A 140 -8.47 1.80 -2.61
C HIS A 140 -9.76 1.00 -2.77
N GLN A 141 -10.20 0.34 -1.70
CA GLN A 141 -11.40 -0.47 -1.67
C GLN A 141 -12.43 0.16 -0.73
N LEU A 142 -13.63 0.45 -1.22
CA LEU A 142 -14.75 0.94 -0.42
C LEU A 142 -15.77 -0.16 -0.17
N SER A 143 -16.29 -0.23 1.05
CA SER A 143 -17.51 -0.97 1.34
C SER A 143 -18.36 -0.19 2.33
N ALA A 144 -19.68 -0.32 2.23
CA ALA A 144 -20.62 0.29 3.16
C ALA A 144 -21.29 -0.80 3.99
N GLU A 145 -21.50 -0.50 5.26
CA GLU A 145 -22.20 -1.36 6.21
C GLU A 145 -23.40 -0.61 6.78
N VAL A 146 -24.49 -1.34 7.03
CA VAL A 146 -25.55 -0.88 7.92
C VAL A 146 -25.39 -1.60 9.25
N ILE A 147 -25.28 -0.84 10.33
CA ILE A 147 -25.18 -1.37 11.70
C ILE A 147 -26.44 -1.03 12.50
N ASP A 148 -26.83 -1.93 13.40
CA ASP A 148 -27.94 -1.71 14.33
C ASP A 148 -27.51 -0.88 15.56
N SER A 149 -28.46 -0.64 16.46
CA SER A 149 -28.21 0.09 17.71
C SER A 149 -27.20 -0.58 18.65
N GLN A 150 -26.95 -1.87 18.48
CA GLN A 150 -25.99 -2.67 19.22
C GLN A 150 -24.63 -2.76 18.51
N GLY A 151 -24.47 -2.13 17.35
CA GLY A 151 -23.24 -2.16 16.54
C GLY A 151 -23.06 -3.43 15.72
N ARG A 152 -24.08 -4.29 15.63
CA ARG A 152 -24.05 -5.51 14.80
C ARG A 152 -24.27 -5.14 13.33
N ILE A 153 -23.54 -5.80 12.44
CA ILE A 153 -23.68 -5.60 11.00
C ILE A 153 -24.98 -6.28 10.54
N VAL A 154 -25.89 -5.48 10.00
CA VAL A 154 -27.17 -5.93 9.44
C VAL A 154 -27.03 -6.25 7.96
N GLU A 155 -26.29 -5.42 7.22
CA GLU A 155 -26.06 -5.58 5.79
C GLU A 155 -24.70 -4.98 5.40
N ARG A 156 -24.06 -5.51 4.36
CA ARG A 156 -22.76 -5.04 3.88
C ARG A 156 -22.64 -5.15 2.36
N THR A 157 -22.16 -4.08 1.73
CA THR A 157 -21.85 -4.11 0.29
C THR A 157 -20.59 -4.93 0.01
N PRO A 158 -20.46 -5.49 -1.21
CA PRO A 158 -19.17 -5.92 -1.74
C PRO A 158 -18.14 -4.77 -1.68
N ALA A 159 -16.87 -5.15 -1.60
CA ALA A 159 -15.77 -4.20 -1.74
C ALA A 159 -15.68 -3.73 -3.20
N GLN A 160 -15.70 -2.41 -3.39
CA GLN A 160 -15.65 -1.76 -4.67
C GLN A 160 -14.35 -0.96 -4.81
N PRO A 161 -13.54 -1.22 -5.85
CA PRO A 161 -12.32 -0.47 -6.10
C PRO A 161 -12.62 0.95 -6.59
N PHE A 162 -11.75 1.90 -6.22
CA PHE A 162 -11.61 3.18 -6.90
C PHE A 162 -10.12 3.58 -6.94
N HIS A 163 -9.77 4.50 -7.84
CA HIS A 163 -8.40 4.95 -8.02
C HIS A 163 -8.25 6.44 -7.72
N MET A 164 -7.41 6.78 -6.75
CA MET A 164 -7.08 8.16 -6.39
C MET A 164 -5.80 8.61 -7.11
N LYS A 165 -5.90 9.71 -7.85
CA LYS A 165 -4.79 10.35 -8.57
C LYS A 165 -4.59 11.77 -8.05
N ARG A 166 -3.61 11.94 -7.17
CA ARG A 166 -3.11 13.26 -6.77
C ARG A 166 -2.10 13.77 -7.79
N ILE A 167 -2.13 15.07 -8.09
CA ILE A 167 -1.13 15.70 -8.96
C ILE A 167 0.17 15.93 -8.21
N THR A 168 1.30 15.79 -8.91
CA THR A 168 2.62 16.08 -8.34
C THR A 168 2.92 17.59 -8.40
N LEU A 169 3.91 18.04 -7.62
CA LEU A 169 4.42 19.41 -7.75
C LEU A 169 4.98 19.69 -9.15
N ALA A 170 5.57 18.68 -9.80
CA ALA A 170 6.06 18.78 -11.17
C ALA A 170 4.91 18.99 -12.17
N GLU A 171 3.80 18.27 -12.00
CA GLU A 171 2.62 18.45 -12.85
C GLU A 171 2.00 19.84 -12.63
N LYS A 172 1.92 20.31 -11.38
CA LYS A 172 1.52 21.70 -11.07
C LYS A 172 2.41 22.73 -11.78
N ARG A 173 3.73 22.53 -11.76
CA ARG A 173 4.71 23.39 -12.47
C ARG A 173 4.50 23.34 -13.98
N ARG A 174 4.16 22.18 -14.55
CA ARG A 174 3.89 22.04 -15.99
C ARG A 174 2.63 22.79 -16.42
N THR A 175 1.56 22.71 -15.62
CA THR A 175 0.31 23.43 -15.88
C THR A 175 0.43 24.93 -15.64
N ASN A 176 1.15 25.34 -14.60
CA ASN A 176 1.44 26.74 -14.29
C ASN A 176 2.96 26.97 -14.12
N PRO A 177 3.67 27.23 -15.24
CA PRO A 177 5.12 27.44 -15.25
C PRO A 177 5.58 28.56 -14.31
N CYS A 178 6.69 28.33 -13.60
CA CYS A 178 7.28 29.30 -12.68
C CYS A 178 7.76 30.56 -13.40
N GLN A 179 7.29 31.72 -12.97
CA GLN A 179 7.82 33.02 -13.37
C GLN A 179 9.07 33.39 -12.56
N LYS A 180 9.79 34.45 -12.96
CA LYS A 180 11.04 34.86 -12.30
C LYS A 180 10.89 35.14 -10.80
N GLU A 181 9.72 35.63 -10.40
CA GLU A 181 9.32 35.97 -9.03
C GLU A 181 8.77 34.79 -8.22
N ASP A 182 8.36 33.71 -8.87
CA ASP A 182 7.80 32.53 -8.21
C ASP A 182 8.87 31.66 -7.52
N TRP A 183 10.12 31.79 -7.95
CA TRP A 183 11.23 30.97 -7.48
C TRP A 183 11.56 31.24 -6.00
N GLY A 184 11.42 30.22 -5.16
CA GLY A 184 11.60 30.30 -3.71
C GLY A 184 10.34 30.68 -2.93
N VAL A 185 9.24 31.02 -3.62
CA VAL A 185 7.94 31.37 -3.00
C VAL A 185 6.97 30.20 -3.09
N ARG A 186 6.76 29.68 -4.30
CA ARG A 186 5.89 28.54 -4.55
C ARG A 186 6.63 27.23 -4.23
N LEU A 187 5.96 26.29 -3.55
CA LEU A 187 6.54 24.97 -3.21
C LEU A 187 6.97 24.20 -4.46
N GLU A 188 6.24 24.37 -5.56
CA GLU A 188 6.57 23.81 -6.87
C GLU A 188 7.71 24.53 -7.59
N CYS A 189 8.24 25.66 -7.09
CA CYS A 189 9.30 26.46 -7.73
C CYS A 189 10.49 26.67 -6.76
N PRO A 190 11.24 25.63 -6.36
CA PRO A 190 12.33 25.79 -5.40
C PRO A 190 13.52 26.52 -6.05
N LEU A 191 14.22 27.35 -5.27
CA LEU A 191 15.28 28.24 -5.77
C LEU A 191 16.45 27.47 -6.44
N LYS A 192 16.70 26.23 -5.99
CA LYS A 192 17.71 25.32 -6.57
C LYS A 192 17.45 24.96 -8.05
N ASP A 193 16.20 24.97 -8.49
CA ASP A 193 15.78 24.60 -9.84
C ASP A 193 15.70 25.83 -10.77
N LYS A 194 15.96 27.04 -10.25
CA LYS A 194 15.86 28.29 -11.01
C LYS A 194 16.86 28.28 -12.17
N PRO A 195 16.42 28.48 -13.43
CA PRO A 195 17.32 28.62 -14.57
C PRO A 195 18.31 29.76 -14.36
N LYS A 196 19.56 29.56 -14.75
CA LYS A 196 20.55 30.64 -14.76
C LYS A 196 20.14 31.66 -15.82
N ASP A 197 20.25 32.94 -15.49
CA ASP A 197 20.02 34.00 -16.47
C ASP A 197 20.99 33.82 -17.65
N PRO A 198 20.52 34.06 -18.90
CA PRO A 198 21.38 33.97 -20.06
C PRO A 198 22.56 34.95 -19.90
N PRO A 199 23.78 34.56 -20.30
CA PRO A 199 24.91 35.48 -20.30
C PRO A 199 24.59 36.72 -21.14
N LYS A 200 25.00 37.89 -20.66
CA LYS A 200 24.69 39.19 -21.30
C LYS A 200 25.32 39.36 -22.70
N ASP A 201 26.30 38.53 -23.04
CA ASP A 201 27.09 38.58 -24.29
C ASP A 201 26.71 37.51 -25.32
N ILE A 202 25.44 37.09 -25.42
CA ILE A 202 25.03 36.25 -26.55
C ILE A 202 24.83 37.17 -27.76
N PRO A 203 25.71 37.14 -28.79
CA PRO A 203 25.44 37.87 -30.02
C PRO A 203 24.14 37.33 -30.63
N LEU A 204 23.15 38.20 -30.77
CA LEU A 204 21.94 37.92 -31.52
C LEU A 204 22.34 37.69 -32.97
N VAL A 205 22.57 36.43 -33.34
CA VAL A 205 22.71 36.04 -34.75
C VAL A 205 21.34 36.21 -35.40
N PRO A 206 21.18 37.12 -36.37
CA PRO A 206 19.93 37.22 -37.10
C PRO A 206 19.75 35.91 -37.88
N PHE A 207 18.68 35.17 -37.57
CA PHE A 207 18.25 34.06 -38.42
C PHE A 207 17.81 34.67 -39.76
N ILE A 208 18.62 34.43 -40.79
CA ILE A 208 18.31 34.71 -42.21
C ILE A 208 17.43 33.59 -42.74
#